data_AF-A0A2E7HQ90-F1
#
_entry.id   AF-A0A2E7HQ90-F1
#
_cell.length_a   1.000
_cell.length_b   1.000
_cell.length_c   1.000
_cell.angle_alpha   90.00
_cell.angle_beta   90.00
_cell.angle_gamma   90.00
#
_symmetry.space_group_name_H-M   'P 1'
#
loop_
_entity.id
_entity.type
_entity.pdbx_description
1 polymer ?
#
loop_
_entity_poly.entity_id
_entity_poly.type
_entity_poly.pdbx_seq_one_letter_code
_entity_poly.pdbx_strand_id
1 'polypeptide(L)' 'MSKGKVRIVATVQRSYGFNKGQEYWVTEEMAKVLVDKKYAKLWSEEEEKPKPRRRTRKKAE' A
#
# COMPACT_ATOMS: atom_id res chain seq x y z
N MET A 1 4.97 11.68 -21.90
CA MET A 1 5.18 11.38 -20.46
C MET A 1 5.01 9.88 -20.29
N SER A 2 6.09 9.17 -19.97
CA SER A 2 6.22 7.73 -20.16
C SER A 2 5.16 6.91 -19.41
N LYS A 3 4.37 6.15 -20.20
CA LYS A 3 3.21 5.33 -19.86
C LYS A 3 3.43 4.16 -18.85
N GLY A 4 4.57 4.08 -18.17
CA GLY A 4 5.01 2.82 -17.53
C GLY A 4 5.38 2.85 -16.06
N LYS A 5 5.12 3.95 -15.33
CA LYS A 5 5.46 4.06 -13.89
C LYS A 5 4.22 3.94 -13.01
N VAL A 6 4.29 3.07 -12.02
CA VAL A 6 3.23 2.77 -11.05
C VAL A 6 3.71 3.19 -9.67
N ARG A 7 2.79 3.72 -8.85
CA ARG A 7 3.04 4.03 -7.45
C ARG A 7 2.86 2.79 -6.58
N ILE A 8 3.84 2.53 -5.74
CA ILE A 8 3.79 1.48 -4.72
C ILE A 8 4.20 2.03 -3.36
N VAL A 9 3.74 1.39 -2.30
CA VAL A 9 4.24 1.59 -0.94
C VAL A 9 4.97 0.34 -0.50
N ALA A 10 6.23 0.50 -0.12
CA ALA A 10 6.99 -0.60 0.45
C ALA A 10 6.44 -0.95 1.84
N THR A 11 6.14 -2.23 2.08
CA THR A 11 5.61 -2.72 3.38
C THR A 11 6.67 -3.34 4.27
N VAL A 12 7.88 -3.57 3.74
CA VAL A 12 8.94 -4.33 4.43
C VAL A 12 10.17 -3.45 4.67
N GLN A 13 10.81 -3.63 5.83
CA GLN A 13 11.89 -2.75 6.28
C GLN A 13 13.19 -3.10 5.53
N ARG A 14 13.54 -2.23 4.58
CA ARG A 14 14.78 -2.21 3.79
C ARG A 14 14.97 -3.45 2.91
N SER A 15 14.37 -3.41 1.71
CA SER A 15 14.62 -4.37 0.64
C SER A 15 14.82 -3.61 -0.67
N TYR A 16 15.83 -3.96 -1.47
CA TYR A 16 16.12 -3.33 -2.78
C TYR A 16 16.26 -1.80 -2.77
N GLY A 17 16.67 -1.20 -1.65
CA GLY A 17 16.77 0.27 -1.50
C GLY A 17 15.45 0.97 -1.14
N PHE A 18 14.37 0.22 -0.90
CA PHE A 18 13.09 0.76 -0.46
C PHE A 18 12.95 0.75 1.06
N ASN A 19 12.53 1.88 1.65
CA ASN A 19 12.20 1.99 3.06
C ASN A 19 10.73 1.67 3.30
N LYS A 20 10.44 0.94 4.38
CA LYS A 20 9.07 0.62 4.78
C LYS A 20 8.25 1.89 5.00
N GLY A 21 7.06 1.93 4.42
CA GLY A 21 6.13 3.06 4.49
C GLY A 21 6.47 4.22 3.57
N GLN A 22 7.56 4.16 2.80
CA GLN A 22 7.85 5.16 1.77
C GLN A 22 7.19 4.77 0.44
N GLU A 23 6.72 5.80 -0.26
CA GLU A 23 6.14 5.72 -1.59
C GLU A 23 7.24 5.80 -2.65
N TYR A 24 7.12 4.95 -3.67
CA TYR A 24 8.05 4.92 -4.78
C TYR A 24 7.32 4.81 -6.11
N TRP A 25 7.89 5.49 -7.11
CA TRP A 25 7.50 5.34 -8.50
C TRP A 25 8.41 4.30 -9.14
N VAL A 26 7.87 3.13 -9.40
CA VAL A 26 8.59 2.01 -10.00
C VAL A 26 7.95 1.63 -11.34
N THR A 27 8.63 0.82 -12.14
CA THR A 27 8.04 0.25 -13.35
C THR A 27 7.00 -0.81 -12.99
N GLU A 28 6.06 -1.09 -13.89
CA GLU A 28 5.03 -2.12 -13.66
C GLU A 28 5.63 -3.50 -13.35
N GLU A 29 6.69 -3.90 -14.05
CA GLU A 29 7.38 -5.17 -13.80
C GLU A 29 7.92 -5.24 -12.37
N MET A 30 8.54 -4.15 -11.91
CA MET A 30 9.09 -4.06 -10.55
C MET A 30 7.96 -4.06 -9.51
N ALA A 31 6.86 -3.36 -9.77
CA ALA A 31 5.69 -3.35 -8.90
C ALA A 31 5.12 -4.77 -8.74
N LYS A 32 4.95 -5.51 -9.84
CA LYS A 32 4.47 -6.91 -9.80
C LYS A 32 5.37 -7.80 -8.96
N VAL A 33 6.69 -7.74 -9.15
CA VAL A 33 7.65 -8.55 -8.37
C VAL A 33 7.60 -8.20 -6.89
N LEU A 34 7.54 -6.91 -6.54
CA LEU A 34 7.50 -6.47 -5.15
C LEU A 34 6.19 -6.83 -4.45
N VAL A 35 5.07 -6.80 -5.18
CA VAL A 35 3.75 -7.21 -4.67
C VAL A 35 3.66 -8.73 -4.50
N ASP A 36 4.11 -9.49 -5.49
CA ASP A 36 4.12 -10.96 -5.47
C ASP A 36 4.93 -11.49 -4.28
N LYS A 37 6.10 -10.89 -4.04
CA LYS A 37 6.95 -11.20 -2.89
C LYS A 37 6.48 -10.60 -1.56
N LYS A 38 5.32 -9.92 -1.53
CA LYS A 38 4.76 -9.21 -0.36
C LYS A 38 5.70 -8.13 0.23
N TYR A 39 6.64 -7.62 -0.57
CA TYR A 39 7.56 -6.55 -0.19
C TYR A 39 6.94 -5.16 -0.30
N ALA A 40 5.98 -4.99 -1.20
CA ALA A 40 5.23 -3.75 -1.38
C ALA A 40 3.75 -4.01 -1.60
N LYS A 41 2.94 -2.98 -1.41
CA LYS A 41 1.54 -2.94 -1.84
C LYS A 41 1.41 -1.92 -2.97
N LEU A 42 0.60 -2.26 -3.98
CA LEU A 42 0.16 -1.26 -4.95
C LEU A 42 -0.60 -0.17 -4.22
N TRP A 43 -0.31 1.08 -4.55
CA TRP A 43 -1.12 2.21 -4.11
C TRP A 43 -2.45 2.14 -4.85
N SER A 44 -3.38 1.32 -4.35
CA SER A 44 -4.77 1.37 -4.76
C SER A 44 -5.47 2.42 -3.93
N GLU A 45 -6.04 3.40 -4.60
CA GLU A 45 -6.92 4.46 -4.07
C GLU A 45 -8.14 3.90 -3.29
N GLU A 46 -8.31 2.57 -3.26
CA GLU A 46 -9.47 1.85 -2.72
C GLU A 46 -9.39 1.48 -1.23
N GLU A 47 -8.28 1.78 -0.52
CA GLU A 47 -8.24 1.67 0.97
C GLU A 47 -8.64 2.98 1.69
N GLU A 48 -9.24 3.95 0.98
CA GLU A 48 -9.92 5.12 1.56
C GLU A 48 -11.35 4.79 2.03
N LYS A 49 -11.56 3.64 2.66
CA LYS A 49 -12.67 3.51 3.60
C LYS A 49 -12.12 3.10 4.94
N PRO A 50 -11.94 4.04 5.89
CA PRO A 50 -12.03 3.66 7.29
C PRO A 50 -13.36 2.91 7.41
N LYS A 51 -13.30 1.58 7.59
CA LYS A 51 -14.45 0.83 8.08
C LYS A 51 -14.95 1.64 9.27
N PRO A 52 -16.16 2.23 9.22
CA PRO A 52 -16.66 2.94 10.37
C PRO A 52 -16.65 1.93 11.50
N ARG A 53 -15.87 2.22 12.55
CA ARG A 53 -15.88 1.47 13.79
C ARG A 53 -17.33 1.58 14.26
N ARG A 54 -18.16 0.59 13.91
CA ARG A 54 -19.54 0.47 14.36
C ARG A 54 -19.44 0.26 15.85
N ARG A 55 -19.38 1.35 16.60
CA ARG A 55 -19.46 1.36 18.06
C ARG A 55 -20.94 1.25 18.41
N THR A 56 -21.57 0.17 17.97
CA THR A 56 -22.84 -0.28 18.52
C THR A 56 -22.54 -1.00 19.82
N ARG A 57 -22.61 -0.28 20.95
CA ARG A 57 -23.44 -0.71 22.07
C ARG A 57 -23.71 0.45 23.02
N LYS A 58 -24.97 0.89 22.96
CA LYS A 58 -25.75 1.52 24.01
C LYS A 58 -25.69 0.68 25.29
N LYS A 59 -25.22 1.26 26.39
CA LYS A 59 -25.58 0.98 27.80
C LYS A 59 -25.43 2.37 28.46
N ALA A 60 -26.49 3.08 28.83
CA ALA A 60 -27.46 2.75 29.88
C ALA A 60 -26.73 2.26 31.14
N GLU A 61 -26.10 3.19 31.85
CA GLU A 61 -26.44 3.57 33.24
C GLU A 61 -25.94 5.00 33.50
#